data_AF-A0A099Y4K8-F1
#
_entry.id   AF-A0A099Y4K8-F1
#
_cell.length_a   1.000
_cell.length_b   1.000
_cell.length_c   1.000
_cell.angle_alpha   90.00
_cell.angle_beta   90.00
_cell.angle_gamma   90.00
#
_symmetry.space_group_name_H-M   'P 1'
#
loop_
_entity.id
_entity.type
_entity.pdbx_description
1 polymer ?
#
loop_
_entity_poly.entity_id
_entity_poly.type
_entity_poly.pdbx_seq_one_letter_code
_entity_poly.pdbx_strand_id
1 'polypeptide(L)'
;MKKYFTKSFYKERMKSWNKIGKMKSIAIFVISIFPIFFSGYNKNTELLNDSYLIISVLIFIFATLFLPLITKFWSLVGIEIKKPNWNENPISFNFSKGLNFFQFCGYWFTTSGILKAVFFGIFYQKLDSEGVILFVYGISILLGIKLSIKWLNKGGKKTKKTVANTV
;
A
#
# COMPACT_ATOMS: atom_id res chain seq x y z
N MET A 1 1.69 35.28 23.13
CA MET A 1 2.76 34.28 22.90
C MET A 1 2.28 32.91 22.40
N LYS A 2 1.22 32.29 22.94
CA LYS A 2 0.71 30.97 22.51
C LYS A 2 0.43 30.84 21.00
N LYS A 3 -0.11 31.89 20.36
CA LYS A 3 -0.52 31.91 18.94
C LYS A 3 0.66 31.81 17.95
N TYR A 4 1.82 32.37 18.29
CA TYR A 4 3.03 32.35 17.45
C TYR A 4 3.75 31.00 17.50
N PHE A 5 3.78 30.35 18.68
CA PHE A 5 4.32 29.00 18.83
C PHE A 5 3.53 27.98 18.00
N THR A 6 2.20 28.06 18.00
CA THR A 6 1.36 27.23 17.11
C THR A 6 1.69 27.47 15.64
N LYS A 7 1.80 28.71 15.18
CA LYS A 7 2.03 29.01 13.75
C LYS A 7 3.40 28.49 13.26
N SER A 8 4.45 28.63 14.07
CA SER A 8 5.78 28.10 13.78
C SER A 8 5.80 26.57 13.73
N PHE A 9 5.22 25.93 14.75
CA PHE A 9 5.16 24.47 14.86
C PHE A 9 4.34 23.81 13.73
N TYR A 10 3.22 24.43 13.33
CA TYR A 10 2.45 23.98 12.17
C TYR A 10 3.25 24.13 10.86
N LYS A 11 4.04 25.19 10.72
CA LYS A 11 4.86 25.44 9.52
C LYS A 11 6.01 24.43 9.42
N GLU A 12 6.67 24.09 10.52
CA GLU A 12 7.70 23.05 10.57
C GLU A 12 7.12 21.66 10.32
N ARG A 13 5.98 21.33 10.92
CA ARG A 13 5.27 20.07 10.69
C ARG A 13 4.81 19.94 9.24
N MET A 14 4.33 21.01 8.59
CA MET A 14 4.02 21.01 7.14
C MET A 14 5.27 20.89 6.25
N LYS A 15 6.40 21.49 6.66
CA LYS A 15 7.68 21.35 5.94
C LYS A 15 8.18 19.90 5.97
N SER A 16 8.07 19.22 7.11
CA SER A 16 8.45 17.80 7.24
C SER A 16 7.44 16.86 6.60
N TRP A 17 6.14 17.20 6.64
CA TRP A 17 5.04 16.52 5.92
C TRP A 17 5.36 16.36 4.43
N ASN A 18 6.00 17.38 3.85
CA ASN A 18 6.36 17.37 2.44
C ASN A 18 7.60 16.51 2.15
N LYS A 19 8.56 16.40 3.08
CA LYS A 19 9.86 15.79 2.77
C LYS A 19 9.81 14.26 2.67
N ILE A 20 9.25 13.58 3.67
CA ILE A 20 9.22 12.10 3.71
C ILE A 20 8.31 11.56 2.61
N GLY A 21 7.10 12.11 2.47
CA GLY A 21 6.16 11.71 1.43
C GLY A 21 6.73 11.92 0.01
N LYS A 22 7.43 13.04 -0.23
CA LYS A 22 8.12 13.28 -1.51
C LYS A 22 9.24 12.28 -1.75
N MET A 23 10.11 12.04 -0.76
CA MET A 23 11.20 11.07 -0.90
C MET A 23 10.67 9.67 -1.23
N LYS A 24 9.59 9.23 -0.59
CA LYS A 24 8.93 7.96 -0.91
C LYS A 24 8.38 7.92 -2.33
N SER A 25 7.72 8.99 -2.76
CA SER A 25 7.19 9.08 -4.13
C SER A 25 8.32 8.99 -5.16
N ILE A 26 9.43 9.68 -4.91
CA ILE A 26 10.62 9.63 -5.77
C ILE A 26 11.21 8.21 -5.77
N ALA A 27 11.34 7.59 -4.59
CA ALA A 27 11.83 6.22 -4.47
C ALA A 27 10.95 5.22 -5.23
N ILE A 28 9.62 5.30 -5.09
CA ILE A 28 8.68 4.48 -5.85
C ILE A 28 8.89 4.67 -7.35
N PHE A 29 9.02 5.91 -7.81
CA PHE A 29 9.22 6.20 -9.23
C PHE A 29 10.51 5.59 -9.76
N VAL A 30 11.64 5.81 -9.07
CA VAL A 30 12.96 5.27 -9.45
C VAL A 30 12.93 3.74 -9.48
N ILE A 31 12.41 3.10 -8.42
CA ILE A 31 12.33 1.64 -8.32
C ILE A 31 11.35 1.07 -9.37
N SER A 32 10.32 1.81 -9.77
CA SER A 32 9.36 1.36 -10.79
C SER A 32 9.92 1.43 -12.21
N ILE A 33 10.78 2.42 -12.49
CA ILE A 33 11.42 2.57 -13.80
C ILE A 33 12.60 1.62 -13.96
N PHE A 34 13.32 1.33 -12.88
CA PHE A 34 14.53 0.50 -12.93
C PHE A 34 14.31 -0.84 -13.67
N PRO A 35 13.27 -1.65 -13.38
CA PRO A 35 12.99 -2.90 -14.10
C PRO A 35 12.76 -2.71 -15.60
N ILE A 36 12.22 -1.56 -16.03
CA ILE A 36 11.92 -1.30 -17.44
C ILE A 36 13.20 -1.21 -18.26
N PHE A 37 14.26 -0.59 -17.71
CA PHE A 37 15.56 -0.51 -18.38
C PHE A 37 16.23 -1.88 -18.59
N PHE A 38 16.03 -2.82 -17.67
CA PHE A 38 16.54 -4.20 -17.80
C PHE A 38 15.59 -5.12 -18.58
N SER A 39 14.34 -4.71 -18.76
CA SER A 39 13.36 -5.40 -19.59
C SER A 39 13.64 -5.09 -21.07
N GLY A 40 14.84 -5.44 -21.55
CA GLY A 40 15.09 -5.51 -22.98
C GLY A 40 14.04 -6.42 -23.60
N TYR A 41 13.41 -5.99 -24.69
CA TYR A 41 12.30 -6.70 -25.32
C TYR A 41 12.77 -8.06 -25.81
N ASN A 42 12.63 -9.05 -24.94
CA ASN A 42 12.76 -10.43 -25.29
C ASN A 42 11.46 -10.81 -26.00
N LYS A 43 11.52 -11.46 -27.16
CA LYS A 43 10.30 -11.95 -27.86
C LYS A 43 9.44 -12.89 -26.98
N ASN A 44 9.98 -13.32 -25.85
CA ASN A 44 9.37 -14.14 -24.82
C ASN A 44 8.63 -13.35 -23.72
N THR A 45 8.46 -12.03 -23.83
CA THR A 45 7.54 -11.32 -22.91
C THR A 45 6.15 -11.92 -23.05
N GLU A 46 5.71 -12.62 -22.01
CA GLU A 46 4.46 -13.34 -22.03
C GLU A 46 3.32 -12.34 -22.14
N LEU A 47 2.63 -12.37 -23.28
CA LEU A 47 1.50 -11.51 -23.53
C LEU A 47 0.33 -11.90 -22.64
N LEU A 48 -0.51 -10.93 -22.32
CA LEU A 48 -1.75 -11.18 -21.61
C LEU A 48 -2.57 -12.25 -22.33
N ASN A 49 -2.87 -13.34 -21.64
CA ASN A 49 -3.72 -14.43 -22.09
C ASN A 49 -4.75 -14.78 -21.00
N ASP A 50 -5.64 -15.72 -21.30
CA ASP A 50 -6.72 -16.12 -20.38
C ASP A 50 -6.19 -16.66 -19.04
N SER A 51 -5.09 -17.42 -19.06
CA SER A 51 -4.43 -17.90 -17.84
C SER A 51 -3.97 -16.75 -16.94
N TYR A 52 -3.39 -15.70 -17.53
CA TYR A 52 -2.95 -14.51 -16.80
C TYR A 52 -4.11 -13.70 -16.22
N LEU A 53 -5.26 -13.68 -16.90
CA LEU A 53 -6.48 -13.08 -16.36
C LEU A 53 -6.99 -13.86 -15.15
N ILE A 54 -7.04 -15.20 -15.23
CA ILE A 54 -7.45 -16.06 -14.11
C ILE A 54 -6.49 -15.88 -12.92
N ILE A 55 -5.18 -15.90 -13.16
CA ILE A 55 -4.16 -15.66 -12.14
C ILE A 55 -4.36 -14.29 -11.49
N SER A 56 -4.63 -13.24 -12.28
CA SER A 56 -4.88 -11.89 -11.76
C SER A 56 -6.10 -11.85 -10.84
N VAL A 57 -7.19 -12.54 -11.18
CA VAL A 57 -8.38 -12.65 -10.33
C VAL A 57 -8.08 -13.38 -9.02
N LEU A 58 -7.33 -14.48 -9.07
CA LEU A 58 -6.94 -15.22 -7.87
C LEU A 58 -6.06 -14.38 -6.95
N ILE A 59 -5.07 -13.68 -7.51
CA ILE A 59 -4.22 -12.74 -6.77
C ILE A 59 -5.07 -11.64 -6.14
N PHE A 60 -6.04 -11.11 -6.87
CA PHE A 60 -6.92 -10.06 -6.36
C PHE A 60 -7.69 -10.50 -5.13
N ILE A 61 -8.34 -11.65 -5.20
CA ILE A 61 -9.12 -12.22 -4.09
C ILE A 61 -8.19 -12.50 -2.90
N PHE A 62 -7.07 -13.18 -3.15
CA PHE A 62 -6.14 -13.56 -2.10
C PHE A 62 -5.56 -12.33 -1.37
N ALA A 63 -4.97 -11.38 -2.08
CA ALA A 63 -4.32 -10.21 -1.48
C ALA A 63 -5.33 -9.31 -0.74
N THR A 64 -6.54 -9.16 -1.29
CA THR A 64 -7.62 -8.37 -0.68
C THR A 64 -8.10 -8.97 0.63
N LEU A 65 -8.14 -10.30 0.76
CA LEU A 65 -8.61 -11.00 1.97
C LEU A 65 -7.49 -11.26 2.99
N PHE A 66 -6.27 -11.51 2.52
CA PHE A 66 -5.12 -11.84 3.37
C PHE A 66 -4.83 -10.75 4.41
N LEU A 67 -4.78 -9.49 3.98
CA LEU A 67 -4.50 -8.34 4.86
C LEU A 67 -5.54 -8.18 5.99
N PRO A 68 -6.86 -8.20 5.73
CA PRO A 68 -7.88 -8.20 6.77
C PRO A 68 -7.74 -9.37 7.76
N LEU A 69 -7.48 -10.57 7.27
CA LEU A 69 -7.35 -11.76 8.12
C LEU A 69 -6.14 -11.66 9.05
N ILE A 70 -4.97 -11.32 8.50
CA ILE A 70 -3.74 -11.25 9.30
C ILE A 70 -3.79 -10.09 10.32
N THR A 71 -4.30 -8.93 9.92
CA THR A 71 -4.48 -7.80 10.85
C THR A 71 -5.48 -8.10 11.95
N LYS A 72 -6.54 -8.86 11.65
CA LYS A 72 -7.50 -9.32 12.65
C LYS A 72 -6.86 -10.33 13.61
N PHE A 73 -6.07 -11.27 13.10
CA PHE A 73 -5.34 -12.25 13.89
C PHE A 73 -4.38 -11.56 14.88
N TRP A 74 -3.53 -10.64 14.41
CA TRP A 74 -2.62 -9.89 15.29
C TRP A 74 -3.35 -9.04 16.34
N SER A 75 -4.51 -8.49 15.98
CA SER A 75 -5.36 -7.78 16.94
C SER A 75 -5.93 -8.69 18.04
N LEU A 76 -6.14 -9.98 17.78
CA LEU A 76 -6.56 -10.94 18.81
C LEU A 76 -5.41 -11.27 19.79
N VAL A 77 -4.16 -11.21 19.34
CA VAL A 77 -2.95 -11.36 20.17
C VAL A 77 -2.61 -10.08 20.94
N GLY A 78 -3.47 -9.05 20.87
CA GLY A 78 -3.31 -7.80 21.62
C GLY A 78 -2.49 -6.70 20.93
N ILE A 79 -2.08 -6.90 19.66
CA ILE A 79 -1.38 -5.86 18.90
C ILE A 79 -2.38 -4.82 18.38
N GLU A 80 -2.23 -3.57 18.82
CA GLU A 80 -3.02 -2.46 18.27
C GLU A 80 -2.48 -2.05 16.90
N ILE A 81 -3.21 -2.40 15.83
CA ILE A 81 -2.86 -2.03 14.47
C ILE A 81 -3.32 -0.60 14.17
N LYS A 82 -2.38 0.27 13.83
CA LYS A 82 -2.62 1.69 13.52
C LYS A 82 -2.95 1.87 12.05
N LYS A 83 -3.82 2.84 11.77
CA LYS A 83 -4.12 3.28 10.40
C LYS A 83 -2.82 3.78 9.74
N PRO A 84 -2.51 3.36 8.50
CA PRO A 84 -1.31 3.80 7.84
C PRO A 84 -1.36 5.29 7.50
N ASN A 85 -0.19 5.92 7.53
CA ASN A 85 0.02 7.32 7.22
C ASN A 85 1.17 7.44 6.23
N TRP A 86 0.92 8.12 5.12
CA TRP A 86 1.88 8.28 4.03
C TRP A 86 3.21 8.89 4.48
N ASN A 87 3.20 9.73 5.51
CA ASN A 87 4.39 10.44 5.98
C ASN A 87 5.19 9.71 7.06
N GLU A 88 4.77 8.50 7.45
CA GLU A 88 5.55 7.66 8.37
C GLU A 88 6.53 6.77 7.61
N ASN A 89 7.71 6.47 8.16
CA ASN A 89 8.66 5.52 7.54
C ASN A 89 7.96 4.17 7.25
N PRO A 90 8.01 3.63 6.01
CA PRO A 90 7.32 2.39 5.69
C PRO A 90 8.05 1.17 6.26
N ILE A 91 9.36 1.28 6.52
CA ILE A 91 10.16 0.23 7.14
C ILE A 91 10.26 0.57 8.63
N SER A 92 9.24 0.15 9.39
CA SER A 92 9.29 0.17 10.85
C SER A 92 9.23 -1.25 11.37
N PHE A 93 10.16 -1.63 12.25
CA PHE A 93 10.14 -2.92 12.96
C PHE A 93 8.97 -3.06 13.96
N ASN A 94 8.07 -2.07 14.01
CA ASN A 94 6.90 -2.09 14.86
C ASN A 94 5.70 -2.72 14.12
N PHE A 95 5.26 -3.89 14.57
CA PHE A 95 4.11 -4.62 14.03
C PHE A 95 2.81 -3.78 14.04
N SER A 96 2.61 -2.91 15.03
CA SER A 96 1.46 -1.97 15.06
C SER A 96 1.40 -1.04 13.86
N LYS A 97 2.53 -0.81 13.20
CA LYS A 97 2.68 0.08 12.03
C LYS A 97 2.89 -0.67 10.72
N GLY A 98 2.76 -2.00 10.72
CA GLY A 98 3.01 -2.84 9.52
C GLY A 98 2.21 -2.41 8.29
N LEU A 99 1.02 -1.83 8.46
CA LEU A 99 0.20 -1.32 7.35
C LEU A 99 0.89 -0.19 6.54
N ASN A 100 1.85 0.54 7.11
CA ASN A 100 2.62 1.55 6.37
C ASN A 100 3.49 0.90 5.28
N PHE A 101 4.07 -0.27 5.56
CA PHE A 101 4.84 -1.03 4.59
C PHE A 101 3.94 -1.50 3.45
N PHE A 102 2.82 -2.13 3.77
CA PHE A 102 1.85 -2.59 2.77
C PHE A 102 1.29 -1.42 1.95
N GLN A 103 1.05 -0.25 2.55
CA GLN A 103 0.64 0.94 1.80
C GLN A 103 1.72 1.36 0.80
N PHE A 104 2.99 1.36 1.20
CA PHE A 104 4.10 1.66 0.31
C PHE A 104 4.20 0.65 -0.84
N CYS A 105 4.14 -0.65 -0.54
CA CYS A 105 4.12 -1.71 -1.55
C CYS A 105 2.94 -1.58 -2.50
N GLY A 106 1.74 -1.28 -1.99
CA GLY A 106 0.55 -1.08 -2.81
C GLY A 106 0.74 0.03 -3.85
N TYR A 107 1.28 1.18 -3.43
CA TYR A 107 1.61 2.26 -4.37
C TYR A 107 2.75 1.91 -5.32
N TRP A 108 3.77 1.20 -4.85
CA TRP A 108 4.88 0.74 -5.69
C TRP A 108 4.39 -0.20 -6.80
N PHE A 109 3.71 -1.29 -6.46
CA PHE A 109 3.17 -2.25 -7.42
C PHE A 109 2.20 -1.60 -8.41
N THR A 110 1.30 -0.73 -7.94
CA THR A 110 0.38 0.01 -8.81
C THR A 110 1.13 0.87 -9.82
N THR A 111 2.13 1.64 -9.36
CA THR A 111 2.91 2.54 -10.21
C THR A 111 3.77 1.77 -11.20
N SER A 112 4.42 0.69 -10.75
CA SER A 112 5.20 -0.21 -11.61
C SER A 112 4.33 -0.87 -12.69
N GLY A 113 3.14 -1.34 -12.34
CA GLY A 113 2.21 -1.93 -13.29
C GLY A 113 1.75 -0.92 -14.36
N ILE A 114 1.42 0.31 -13.95
CA ILE A 114 1.05 1.39 -14.88
C ILE A 114 2.23 1.71 -15.81
N LEU A 115 3.43 1.91 -15.27
CA LEU A 115 4.60 2.27 -16.09
C LEU A 115 4.96 1.17 -17.08
N LYS A 116 4.90 -0.11 -16.69
CA LYS A 116 5.08 -1.24 -17.61
C LYS A 116 4.00 -1.25 -18.69
N ALA A 117 2.72 -1.15 -18.33
CA ALA A 117 1.63 -1.12 -19.29
C ALA A 117 1.76 0.02 -20.31
N VAL A 118 2.15 1.22 -19.85
CA VAL A 118 2.40 2.38 -20.72
C VAL A 118 3.62 2.17 -21.61
N PHE A 119 4.73 1.69 -21.06
CA PHE A 119 5.95 1.44 -21.83
C PHE A 119 5.73 0.40 -22.93
N PHE A 120 5.17 -0.77 -22.58
CA PHE A 120 4.90 -1.81 -23.57
C PHE A 120 3.77 -1.46 -24.53
N GLY A 121 2.76 -0.72 -24.07
CA GLY A 121 1.70 -0.21 -24.93
C GLY A 121 2.20 0.77 -25.99
N ILE A 122 3.13 1.67 -25.63
CA ILE A 122 3.68 2.66 -26.58
C ILE A 122 4.72 2.04 -27.52
N PHE A 123 5.72 1.34 -26.98
CA PHE A 123 6.86 0.87 -27.78
C PHE A 123 6.59 -0.44 -28.52
N TYR A 124 5.71 -1.29 -27.99
CA TYR A 124 5.47 -2.63 -28.53
C TYR A 124 4.02 -2.87 -28.92
N GLN A 125 3.12 -1.91 -28.69
CA GLN A 125 1.69 -2.01 -29.00
C GLN A 125 1.00 -3.23 -28.38
N LYS A 126 1.47 -3.66 -27.21
CA LYS A 126 0.98 -4.86 -26.51
C LYS A 126 0.77 -4.58 -25.03
N LEU A 127 -0.14 -5.35 -24.43
CA LEU A 127 -0.32 -5.39 -22.99
C LEU A 127 0.57 -6.46 -22.37
N ASP A 128 1.46 -6.01 -21.49
CA ASP A 128 2.37 -6.83 -20.71
C ASP A 128 1.62 -7.49 -19.54
N SER A 129 1.66 -8.83 -19.48
CA SER A 129 0.96 -9.61 -18.46
C SER A 129 1.47 -9.31 -17.05
N GLU A 130 2.79 -9.12 -16.91
CA GLU A 130 3.43 -8.78 -15.64
C GLU A 130 2.96 -7.40 -15.14
N GLY A 131 2.90 -6.41 -16.04
CA GLY A 131 2.36 -5.09 -15.75
C GLY A 131 0.91 -5.14 -15.22
N VAL A 132 0.07 -5.98 -15.83
CA VAL A 132 -1.32 -6.19 -15.37
C VAL A 132 -1.34 -6.83 -13.97
N ILE A 133 -0.57 -7.91 -13.74
CA ILE A 133 -0.50 -8.57 -12.44
C ILE A 133 -0.02 -7.60 -11.35
N LEU A 134 1.04 -6.83 -11.61
CA LEU A 134 1.58 -5.85 -10.66
C LEU A 134 0.54 -4.79 -10.31
N PHE A 135 -0.17 -4.28 -11.31
CA PHE A 135 -1.24 -3.31 -11.10
C PHE A 135 -2.36 -3.89 -10.24
N VAL A 136 -2.86 -5.08 -10.61
CA VAL A 136 -3.94 -5.78 -9.88
C VAL A 136 -3.51 -6.05 -8.43
N TYR A 137 -2.30 -6.54 -8.21
CA TYR A 137 -1.77 -6.81 -6.87
C TYR A 137 -1.67 -5.52 -6.03
N GLY A 138 -1.18 -4.43 -6.62
CA GLY A 138 -1.09 -3.12 -5.97
C GLY A 138 -2.45 -2.60 -5.49
N ILE A 139 -3.45 -2.62 -6.37
CA ILE A 139 -4.83 -2.22 -6.04
C ILE A 139 -5.42 -3.13 -4.95
N SER A 140 -5.18 -4.43 -5.04
CA SER A 140 -5.67 -5.41 -4.07
C SER A 140 -5.13 -5.17 -2.66
N ILE A 141 -3.86 -4.82 -2.54
CA ILE A 141 -3.24 -4.44 -1.26
C ILE A 141 -3.93 -3.18 -0.71
N LEU A 142 -4.12 -2.14 -1.53
CA LEU A 142 -4.76 -0.90 -1.09
C LEU A 142 -6.21 -1.13 -0.62
N LEU A 143 -6.96 -1.99 -1.32
CA LEU A 143 -8.30 -2.43 -0.89
C LEU A 143 -8.25 -3.27 0.39
N GLY A 144 -7.32 -4.20 0.48
CA GLY A 144 -7.07 -5.02 1.67
C GLY A 144 -6.83 -4.17 2.91
N ILE A 145 -5.98 -3.14 2.82
CA ILE A 145 -5.74 -2.16 3.90
C ILE A 145 -7.05 -1.48 4.34
N LYS A 146 -7.86 -1.01 3.37
CA LYS A 146 -9.13 -0.34 3.66
C LYS A 146 -10.10 -1.28 4.38
N LEU A 147 -10.14 -2.55 3.97
CA LEU A 147 -10.94 -3.59 4.61
C LEU A 147 -10.43 -3.93 6.02
N SER A 148 -9.11 -4.06 6.22
CA SER A 148 -8.48 -4.29 7.53
C SER A 148 -8.92 -3.25 8.54
N ILE A 149 -8.80 -1.97 8.19
CA ILE A 149 -9.18 -0.86 9.08
C ILE A 149 -10.68 -0.94 9.41
N LYS A 150 -11.53 -1.24 8.41
CA LYS A 150 -12.98 -1.40 8.60
C LYS A 150 -13.30 -2.54 9.57
N TRP A 151 -12.60 -3.66 9.47
CA TRP A 151 -12.79 -4.84 10.33
C TRP A 151 -12.34 -4.59 11.77
N LEU A 152 -11.17 -3.96 11.94
CA LEU A 152 -10.65 -3.57 13.26
C LEU A 152 -11.61 -2.62 13.98
N ASN A 153 -12.13 -1.61 13.28
CA ASN A 153 -13.08 -0.64 13.83
C ASN A 153 -14.43 -1.26 14.21
N LYS A 154 -14.90 -2.28 13.47
CA LYS A 154 -16.13 -3.03 13.82
C LYS A 154 -15.96 -3.83 15.11
N GLY A 155 -14.77 -4.38 15.37
CA GLY A 155 -14.46 -5.12 16.60
C GLY A 155 -14.30 -4.22 17.82
N GLY A 156 -13.62 -3.07 17.67
CA GLY A 156 -13.31 -2.16 18.78
C GLY A 156 -14.52 -1.41 19.36
N LYS A 157 -15.63 -1.28 18.62
CA LYS A 157 -16.87 -0.69 19.16
C LYS A 157 -17.52 -1.52 20.28
N LYS A 158 -17.21 -2.83 20.38
CA LYS A 158 -17.76 -3.70 21.42
C LYS A 158 -16.91 -3.71 22.70
N THR A 159 -15.60 -3.51 22.61
CA THR A 159 -14.67 -3.59 23.77
C THR A 159 -14.52 -2.29 24.56
N LYS A 160 -14.99 -1.14 24.07
CA LYS A 160 -14.94 0.15 24.81
C LYS A 160 -16.17 0.43 25.71
N LYS A 161 -17.06 -0.54 25.96
CA LYS A 161 -18.28 -0.33 26.77
C LYS A 161 -18.28 -0.90 28.20
N THR A 162 -17.17 -1.41 28.69
CA THR A 162 -17.01 -1.92 30.06
C THR A 162 -15.53 -1.70 30.41
N VAL A 163 -15.12 -0.68 31.16
CA VAL A 163 -15.29 -0.53 32.60
C VAL A 163 -15.28 0.97 32.95
N ALA A 164 -16.45 1.50 33.29
CA ALA A 164 -16.59 2.74 34.05
C ALA A 164 -17.97 2.68 34.70
N ASN A 165 -17.99 2.12 35.91
CA ASN A 165 -18.91 2.39 37.02
C ASN A 165 -18.90 1.18 37.94
N THR A 166 -18.08 1.23 38.99
CA THR A 166 -18.56 1.37 40.37
C THR A 166 -17.35 1.55 41.28
N VAL A 167 -17.34 2.69 41.97
CA VAL A 167 -16.68 2.91 43.26
C VAL A 167 -17.32 1.98 44.29
#